data_AF-A0A258K2S8-F1
#
_entry.id   AF-A0A258K2S8-F1
#
_cell.length_a   1.000
_cell.length_b   1.000
_cell.length_c   1.000
_cell.angle_alpha   90.00
_cell.angle_beta   90.00
_cell.angle_gamma   90.00
#
_symmetry.space_group_name_H-M   'P 1'
#
loop_
_entity.id
_entity.type
_entity.pdbx_description
1 polymer ?
#
loop_
_entity_poly.entity_id
_entity_poly.type
_entity_poly.pdbx_seq_one_letter_code
_entity_poly.pdbx_strand_id
1 'polypeptide(L)'
;AATTAAVVASGLNCRDVLHGMGLLADSADHMPYGLECAGVIAAIGPGVEGLSVNMPVMAGLTVGSLAGRVRVPAAFVVPKPEDLSFRDAATLPLAFLTAHYALDHLAQIKPGDRVLIHAAAGGVGQAAIQVAQRAGAEVFATASPGKWSYLQRQGVAHVFNSRSTDFAAEIRRLTDGRGVDVVLNSLSGEAIAASFAALADGGRFIEIGKMGVWSAEAVAALGRDIAYHRFDLWDIKRDHRLIAGMMAQMLARLSDGSLRPLRSELFAIENVGAAFQQMARARHMGKIVLWQAAAGASGLVRPDATFLITGGLGTLGLHAARWLVHQGARSLALVGRSAPGPEAETTLVALRAAGVRVEIFQADMSGPAAVDQVFASVRATMAPLRGVIHAAGVLDDALLVNQSEAHFAKVLAPKLKAAWLLHQATVDEPLDLFLLYASASGVLGTAGQANYAAANAALDAL
;
A
#
# COMPACT_ATOMS: atom_id res chain seq x y z
N ALA A 1 23.11 -12.67 -11.56
CA ALA A 1 22.44 -12.07 -12.73
C ALA A 1 21.34 -11.10 -12.27
N ALA A 2 20.86 -10.22 -13.15
CA ALA A 2 19.89 -9.16 -12.80
C ALA A 2 18.67 -9.21 -13.72
N THR A 3 17.53 -8.77 -13.20
CA THR A 3 16.28 -8.58 -13.96
C THR A 3 15.91 -7.11 -13.98
N THR A 4 15.03 -6.73 -14.90
CA THR A 4 14.42 -5.41 -14.95
C THR A 4 12.96 -5.55 -14.53
N ALA A 5 12.54 -4.82 -13.51
CA ALA A 5 11.15 -4.73 -13.09
C ALA A 5 10.54 -3.40 -13.58
N ALA A 6 9.34 -3.45 -14.16
CA ALA A 6 8.49 -2.28 -14.32
C ALA A 6 7.77 -2.04 -12.99
N VAL A 7 8.06 -0.91 -12.36
CA VAL A 7 7.61 -0.62 -11.00
C VAL A 7 6.17 -0.12 -11.03
N VAL A 8 5.33 -0.67 -10.15
CA VAL A 8 3.94 -0.25 -9.93
C VAL A 8 3.82 0.50 -8.60
N ALA A 9 4.47 -0.01 -7.57
CA ALA A 9 4.45 0.55 -6.24
C ALA A 9 5.86 0.50 -5.62
N SER A 10 6.24 1.54 -4.88
CA SER A 10 7.52 1.60 -4.18
C SER A 10 7.30 2.04 -2.73
N GLY A 11 7.95 1.36 -1.80
CA GLY A 11 7.97 1.78 -0.39
C GLY A 11 8.89 2.97 -0.20
N LEU A 12 8.39 4.07 0.36
CA LEU A 12 9.21 5.19 0.81
C LEU A 12 9.82 4.86 2.18
N ASN A 13 11.09 5.19 2.38
CA ASN A 13 11.84 4.87 3.59
C ASN A 13 12.45 6.10 4.25
N CYS A 14 12.69 6.01 5.57
CA CYS A 14 13.32 7.08 6.34
C CYS A 14 14.69 7.49 5.73
N ARG A 15 15.42 6.52 5.19
CA ARG A 15 16.67 6.77 4.47
C ARG A 15 16.48 7.73 3.29
N ASP A 16 15.42 7.57 2.48
CA ASP A 16 15.15 8.43 1.33
C ASP A 16 14.93 9.89 1.78
N VAL A 17 14.24 10.07 2.91
CA VAL A 17 13.98 11.40 3.48
C VAL A 17 15.23 12.03 4.07
N LEU A 18 16.01 11.26 4.85
CA LEU A 18 17.28 11.74 5.40
C LEU A 18 18.26 12.13 4.29
N HIS A 19 18.26 11.37 3.19
CA HIS A 19 19.01 11.70 1.99
C HIS A 19 18.52 13.00 1.35
N GLY A 20 17.21 13.14 1.13
CA GLY A 20 16.63 14.38 0.58
C GLY A 20 16.82 15.62 1.47
N MET A 21 17.11 15.44 2.76
CA MET A 21 17.44 16.51 3.71
C MET A 21 18.95 16.78 3.84
N GLY A 22 19.82 16.02 3.17
CA GLY A 22 21.28 16.17 3.26
C GLY A 22 21.87 15.72 4.59
N LEU A 23 21.19 14.84 5.34
CA LEU A 23 21.57 14.42 6.69
C LEU A 23 22.38 13.11 6.74
N LEU A 24 22.70 12.49 5.61
CA LEU A 24 23.52 11.27 5.55
C LEU A 24 24.96 11.62 5.16
N ALA A 25 25.93 11.24 5.99
CA ALA A 25 27.36 11.43 5.73
C ALA A 25 27.90 10.36 4.74
N ASP A 26 28.68 10.81 3.76
CA ASP A 26 29.41 10.06 2.73
C ASP A 26 28.60 9.24 1.69
N SER A 27 28.92 9.48 0.41
CA SER A 27 28.42 8.86 -0.84
C SER A 27 27.03 9.25 -1.36
N ALA A 28 26.30 10.14 -0.68
CA ALA A 28 24.87 10.35 -0.92
C ALA A 28 24.52 11.30 -2.09
N ASP A 29 25.39 12.19 -2.55
CA ASP A 29 24.99 13.22 -3.56
C ASP A 29 24.49 12.64 -4.89
N HIS A 30 24.72 11.35 -5.17
CA HIS A 30 24.28 10.68 -6.39
C HIS A 30 23.50 9.37 -6.18
N MET A 31 23.13 9.00 -4.94
CA MET A 31 22.42 7.73 -4.76
C MET A 31 20.94 7.88 -5.17
N PRO A 32 20.43 7.07 -6.11
CA PRO A 32 19.01 7.15 -6.49
C PRO A 32 18.06 6.86 -5.31
N TYR A 33 16.89 7.51 -5.32
CA TYR A 33 15.85 7.27 -4.31
C TYR A 33 15.14 5.93 -4.49
N GLY A 34 14.61 5.41 -3.38
CA GLY A 34 13.86 4.16 -3.36
C GLY A 34 14.76 2.97 -3.05
N LEU A 35 14.20 2.00 -2.34
CA LEU A 35 14.92 0.84 -1.80
C LEU A 35 14.17 -0.47 -1.95
N GLU A 36 12.92 -0.43 -2.40
CA GLU A 36 12.06 -1.59 -2.53
C GLU A 36 10.90 -1.25 -3.45
N CYS A 37 10.41 -2.24 -4.17
CA CYS A 37 9.25 -2.07 -5.03
C CYS A 37 8.46 -3.35 -5.20
N ALA A 38 7.24 -3.19 -5.68
CA ALA A 38 6.45 -4.24 -6.29
C ALA A 38 6.08 -3.83 -7.71
N GLY A 39 6.03 -4.80 -8.62
CA GLY A 39 5.81 -4.56 -10.03
C GLY A 39 5.86 -5.84 -10.86
N VAL A 40 6.11 -5.71 -12.15
CA VAL A 40 6.17 -6.86 -13.07
C VAL A 40 7.53 -6.98 -13.72
N ILE A 41 7.99 -8.21 -13.95
CA ILE A 41 9.25 -8.44 -14.68
C ILE A 41 9.09 -7.98 -16.13
N ALA A 42 9.88 -6.98 -16.53
CA ALA A 42 9.91 -6.46 -17.89
C ALA A 42 10.98 -7.13 -18.76
N ALA A 43 12.09 -7.54 -18.15
CA ALA A 43 13.17 -8.25 -18.85
C ALA A 43 13.98 -9.11 -17.88
N ILE A 44 14.55 -10.20 -18.40
CA ILE A 44 15.33 -11.16 -17.64
C ILE A 44 16.75 -11.20 -18.21
N GLY A 45 17.75 -11.04 -17.35
CA GLY A 45 19.15 -11.17 -17.73
C GLY A 45 19.57 -12.64 -17.91
N PRO A 46 20.66 -12.91 -18.65
CA PRO A 46 21.16 -14.26 -18.85
C PRO A 46 21.44 -15.00 -17.53
N GLY A 47 21.08 -16.28 -17.45
CA GLY A 47 21.34 -17.14 -16.29
C GLY A 47 20.47 -16.85 -15.06
N VAL A 48 19.36 -16.13 -15.21
CA VAL A 48 18.31 -16.03 -14.18
C VAL A 48 17.30 -17.15 -14.42
N GLU A 49 17.06 -17.95 -13.38
CA GLU A 49 16.05 -19.01 -13.36
C GLU A 49 14.91 -18.64 -12.40
N GLY A 50 13.75 -19.30 -12.53
CA GLY A 50 12.61 -19.14 -11.62
C GLY A 50 11.79 -17.84 -11.76
N LEU A 51 12.12 -16.99 -12.72
CA LEU A 51 11.36 -15.77 -13.06
C LEU A 51 10.95 -15.80 -14.53
N SER A 52 9.81 -15.19 -14.87
CA SER A 52 9.33 -15.03 -16.25
C SER A 52 8.90 -13.58 -16.52
N VAL A 53 8.96 -13.14 -17.78
CA VAL A 53 8.45 -11.82 -18.18
C VAL A 53 6.95 -11.75 -17.88
N ASN A 54 6.47 -10.58 -17.45
CA ASN A 54 5.14 -10.30 -16.93
C ASN A 54 4.80 -10.93 -15.57
N MET A 55 5.73 -11.65 -14.93
CA MET A 55 5.51 -12.17 -13.58
C MET A 55 5.37 -11.01 -12.57
N PRO A 56 4.30 -10.99 -11.74
CA PRO A 56 4.20 -10.09 -10.60
C PRO A 56 5.23 -10.43 -9.52
N VAL A 57 5.99 -9.45 -9.11
CA VAL A 57 7.10 -9.61 -8.15
C VAL A 57 7.13 -8.48 -7.12
N MET A 58 7.79 -8.76 -6.00
CA MET A 58 8.27 -7.76 -5.07
C MET A 58 9.77 -7.90 -4.87
N ALA A 59 10.44 -6.78 -4.59
CA ALA A 59 11.88 -6.72 -4.47
C ALA A 59 12.31 -5.79 -3.34
N GLY A 60 13.32 -6.21 -2.58
CA GLY A 60 14.00 -5.40 -1.57
C GLY A 60 15.37 -4.94 -2.03
N LEU A 61 16.01 -4.03 -1.28
CA LEU A 61 17.37 -3.52 -1.54
C LEU A 61 17.58 -3.01 -2.97
N THR A 62 16.52 -2.47 -3.55
CA THR A 62 16.41 -2.05 -4.95
C THR A 62 16.61 -0.54 -5.06
N VAL A 63 17.87 -0.11 -5.13
CA VAL A 63 18.19 1.33 -5.24
C VAL A 63 17.74 1.90 -6.57
N GLY A 64 17.05 3.04 -6.52
CA GLY A 64 16.44 3.65 -7.70
C GLY A 64 15.05 3.13 -8.01
N SER A 65 14.36 2.52 -7.03
CA SER A 65 13.01 2.00 -7.22
C SER A 65 11.93 3.09 -7.33
N LEU A 66 12.23 4.35 -6.97
CA LEU A 66 11.35 5.49 -7.31
C LEU A 66 11.51 5.89 -8.78
N ALA A 67 11.20 4.97 -9.69
CA ALA A 67 11.33 5.13 -11.13
C ALA A 67 10.33 4.25 -11.88
N GLY A 68 10.08 4.52 -13.17
CA GLY A 68 9.24 3.69 -14.04
C GLY A 68 9.72 2.24 -14.19
N ARG A 69 11.05 2.05 -14.18
CA ARG A 69 11.71 0.74 -14.31
C ARG A 69 12.97 0.74 -13.46
N VAL A 70 13.32 -0.41 -12.91
CA VAL A 70 14.53 -0.59 -12.11
C VAL A 70 15.19 -1.93 -12.41
N ARG A 71 16.53 -1.94 -12.42
CA ARG A 71 17.32 -3.16 -12.55
C ARG A 71 17.69 -3.66 -11.17
N VAL A 72 17.41 -4.92 -10.90
CA VAL A 72 17.58 -5.53 -9.58
C VAL A 72 18.27 -6.90 -9.69
N PRO A 73 19.18 -7.25 -8.78
CA PRO A 73 19.71 -8.61 -8.69
C PRO A 73 18.58 -9.62 -8.46
N ALA A 74 18.59 -10.74 -9.19
CA ALA A 74 17.53 -11.74 -9.08
C ALA A 74 17.36 -12.31 -7.65
N ALA A 75 18.45 -12.35 -6.86
CA ALA A 75 18.43 -12.80 -5.47
C ALA A 75 17.58 -11.92 -4.53
N PHE A 76 17.25 -10.69 -4.94
CA PHE A 76 16.46 -9.75 -4.14
C PHE A 76 15.00 -9.67 -4.59
N VAL A 77 14.64 -10.48 -5.59
CA VAL A 77 13.31 -10.51 -6.19
C VAL A 77 12.64 -11.81 -5.82
N VAL A 78 11.37 -11.73 -5.43
CA VAL A 78 10.53 -12.90 -5.22
C VAL A 78 9.16 -12.69 -5.87
N PRO A 79 8.45 -13.78 -6.23
CA PRO A 79 7.07 -13.68 -6.70
C PRO A 79 6.19 -12.95 -5.69
N LYS A 80 5.29 -12.10 -6.18
CA LYS A 80 4.24 -11.52 -5.34
C LYS A 80 3.16 -12.59 -5.12
N PRO A 81 2.78 -12.92 -3.87
CA PRO A 81 1.60 -13.75 -3.61
C PRO A 81 0.37 -13.24 -4.37
N GLU A 82 -0.44 -14.11 -4.95
CA GLU A 82 -1.52 -13.73 -5.87
C GLU A 82 -2.57 -12.82 -5.20
N ASP A 83 -2.86 -13.08 -3.93
CA ASP A 83 -3.83 -12.39 -3.09
C ASP A 83 -3.40 -10.98 -2.64
N LEU A 84 -2.11 -10.64 -2.77
CA LEU A 84 -1.62 -9.32 -2.37
C LEU A 84 -1.75 -8.28 -3.48
N SER A 85 -2.18 -7.07 -3.14
CA SER A 85 -2.06 -5.93 -4.06
C SER A 85 -0.58 -5.54 -4.24
N PHE A 86 -0.23 -4.84 -5.33
CA PHE A 86 1.11 -4.26 -5.47
C PHE A 86 1.43 -3.25 -4.36
N ARG A 87 0.40 -2.52 -3.89
CA ARG A 87 0.52 -1.62 -2.75
C ARG A 87 1.00 -2.37 -1.51
N ASP A 88 0.31 -3.45 -1.16
CA ASP A 88 0.62 -4.23 0.04
C ASP A 88 1.98 -4.92 -0.07
N ALA A 89 2.28 -5.47 -1.25
CA ALA A 89 3.56 -6.09 -1.54
C ALA A 89 4.74 -5.12 -1.38
N ALA A 90 4.58 -3.85 -1.77
CA ALA A 90 5.61 -2.82 -1.62
C ALA A 90 5.87 -2.39 -0.16
N THR A 91 5.07 -2.86 0.81
CA THR A 91 5.28 -2.57 2.24
C THR A 91 6.24 -3.53 2.92
N LEU A 92 6.54 -4.65 2.28
CA LEU A 92 7.12 -5.82 2.93
C LEU A 92 8.66 -5.84 2.93
N PRO A 93 9.36 -5.77 1.77
CA PRO A 93 10.71 -6.31 1.67
C PRO A 93 11.70 -5.67 2.63
N LEU A 94 11.88 -4.35 2.61
CA LEU A 94 12.93 -3.71 3.39
C LEU A 94 12.61 -3.71 4.89
N ALA A 95 11.34 -3.50 5.25
CA ALA A 95 10.93 -3.46 6.65
C ALA A 95 11.12 -4.82 7.33
N PHE A 96 10.67 -5.91 6.68
CA PHE A 96 10.81 -7.26 7.22
C PHE A 96 12.23 -7.81 7.11
N LEU A 97 12.99 -7.51 6.05
CA LEU A 97 14.42 -7.87 6.01
C LEU A 97 15.17 -7.22 7.19
N THR A 98 14.88 -5.96 7.50
CA THR A 98 15.50 -5.26 8.64
C THR A 98 15.09 -5.91 9.96
N ALA A 99 13.80 -6.17 10.15
CA ALA A 99 13.27 -6.74 11.39
C ALA A 99 13.75 -8.18 11.63
N HIS A 100 13.70 -9.06 10.61
CA HIS A 100 14.22 -10.43 10.73
C HIS A 100 15.72 -10.43 11.00
N TYR A 101 16.50 -9.65 10.26
CA TYR A 101 17.94 -9.63 10.50
C TYR A 101 18.27 -9.12 11.90
N ALA A 102 17.59 -8.07 12.36
CA ALA A 102 17.77 -7.52 13.69
C ALA A 102 17.38 -8.52 14.80
N LEU A 103 16.17 -9.08 14.73
CA LEU A 103 15.58 -9.84 15.84
C LEU A 103 15.83 -11.34 15.74
N ASP A 104 15.67 -11.95 14.56
CA ASP A 104 15.88 -13.40 14.39
C ASP A 104 17.39 -13.71 14.27
N HIS A 105 18.16 -12.93 13.50
CA HIS A 105 19.56 -13.25 13.20
C HIS A 105 20.56 -12.73 14.24
N LEU A 106 20.51 -11.42 14.55
CA LEU A 106 21.45 -10.80 15.50
C LEU A 106 21.02 -11.00 16.96
N ALA A 107 19.80 -10.60 17.31
CA ALA A 107 19.34 -10.72 18.69
C ALA A 107 18.96 -12.16 19.09
N GLN A 108 18.67 -13.03 18.11
CA GLN A 108 18.20 -14.39 18.33
C GLN A 108 17.06 -14.43 19.36
N ILE A 109 16.02 -13.64 19.10
CA ILE A 109 14.91 -13.42 20.03
C ILE A 109 14.21 -14.74 20.39
N LYS A 110 13.83 -14.89 21.66
CA LYS A 110 13.25 -16.12 22.21
C LYS A 110 11.90 -15.83 22.88
N PRO A 111 11.06 -16.87 23.06
CA PRO A 111 9.86 -16.77 23.88
C PRO A 111 10.21 -16.24 25.28
N GLY A 112 9.46 -15.24 25.74
CA GLY A 112 9.65 -14.58 27.03
C GLY A 112 10.71 -13.46 27.05
N ASP A 113 11.46 -13.23 25.96
CA ASP A 113 12.30 -12.03 25.86
C ASP A 113 11.42 -10.78 25.96
N ARG A 114 11.88 -9.76 26.69
CA ARG A 114 11.32 -8.41 26.66
C ARG A 114 12.06 -7.59 25.61
N VAL A 115 11.34 -7.03 24.64
CA VAL A 115 11.94 -6.26 23.55
C VAL A 115 11.42 -4.83 23.53
N LEU A 116 12.34 -3.85 23.56
CA LEU A 116 12.03 -2.44 23.35
C LEU A 116 12.19 -2.08 21.87
N ILE A 117 11.08 -1.74 21.23
CA ILE A 117 11.02 -1.32 19.82
C ILE A 117 10.78 0.18 19.75
N HIS A 118 11.76 0.92 19.27
CA HIS A 118 11.62 2.35 19.06
C HIS A 118 10.91 2.70 17.75
N ALA A 119 10.26 3.87 17.73
CA ALA A 119 9.47 4.36 16.59
C ALA A 119 8.48 3.32 16.06
N ALA A 120 7.83 2.59 16.98
CA ALA A 120 7.16 1.32 16.72
C ALA A 120 5.98 1.42 15.73
N ALA A 121 5.41 2.62 15.55
CA ALA A 121 4.34 2.88 14.61
C ALA A 121 4.81 3.14 13.16
N GLY A 122 6.12 3.16 12.89
CA GLY A 122 6.68 3.26 11.53
C GLY A 122 6.92 1.88 10.90
N GLY A 123 7.35 1.85 9.62
CA GLY A 123 7.48 0.61 8.84
C GLY A 123 8.30 -0.50 9.51
N VAL A 124 9.56 -0.24 9.88
CA VAL A 124 10.42 -1.24 10.55
C VAL A 124 9.86 -1.62 11.92
N GLY A 125 9.37 -0.64 12.70
CA GLY A 125 8.78 -0.89 14.01
C GLY A 125 7.57 -1.83 13.94
N GLN A 126 6.71 -1.65 12.94
CA GLN A 126 5.55 -2.51 12.71
C GLN A 126 5.94 -3.92 12.27
N ALA A 127 6.95 -4.07 11.42
CA ALA A 127 7.51 -5.38 11.07
C ALA A 127 8.13 -6.07 12.30
N ALA A 128 8.88 -5.31 13.11
CA ALA A 128 9.53 -5.81 14.32
C ALA A 128 8.52 -6.28 15.38
N ILE A 129 7.38 -5.59 15.54
CA ILE A 129 6.29 -6.05 16.42
C ILE A 129 5.78 -7.43 15.98
N GLN A 130 5.51 -7.63 14.70
CA GLN A 130 5.04 -8.93 14.19
C GLN A 130 6.08 -10.03 14.42
N VAL A 131 7.36 -9.75 14.18
CA VAL A 131 8.46 -10.71 14.42
C VAL A 131 8.58 -11.06 15.90
N ALA A 132 8.54 -10.05 16.79
CA ALA A 132 8.63 -10.24 18.24
C ALA A 132 7.44 -11.03 18.81
N GLN A 133 6.22 -10.68 18.41
CA GLN A 133 5.01 -11.37 18.87
C GLN A 133 4.97 -12.83 18.42
N ARG A 134 5.39 -13.10 17.17
CA ARG A 134 5.52 -14.48 16.68
C ARG A 134 6.55 -15.28 17.48
N ALA A 135 7.64 -14.65 17.90
CA ALA A 135 8.65 -15.28 18.75
C ALA A 135 8.18 -15.49 20.20
N GLY A 136 7.00 -14.99 20.59
CA GLY A 136 6.50 -15.05 21.96
C GLY A 136 7.19 -14.06 22.90
N ALA A 137 7.77 -12.98 22.37
CA ALA A 137 8.39 -11.93 23.15
C ALA A 137 7.37 -10.89 23.65
N GLU A 138 7.63 -10.32 24.82
CA GLU A 138 6.85 -9.21 25.38
C GLU A 138 7.35 -7.89 24.78
N VAL A 139 6.46 -7.16 24.11
CA VAL A 139 6.82 -5.92 23.41
C VAL A 139 6.62 -4.69 24.28
N PHE A 140 7.69 -3.93 24.45
CA PHE A 140 7.73 -2.54 24.90
C PHE A 140 7.95 -1.64 23.68
N ALA A 141 7.20 -0.55 23.55
CA ALA A 141 7.27 0.28 22.36
C ALA A 141 7.39 1.77 22.68
N THR A 142 8.06 2.53 21.82
CA THR A 142 7.95 4.00 21.85
C THR A 142 7.32 4.55 20.57
N ALA A 143 6.43 5.54 20.74
CA ALA A 143 5.83 6.30 19.65
C ALA A 143 5.30 7.66 20.15
N SER A 144 4.93 8.55 19.22
CA SER A 144 4.19 9.77 19.57
C SER A 144 2.84 9.43 20.20
N PRO A 145 2.34 10.20 21.20
CA PRO A 145 1.09 9.92 21.92
C PRO A 145 -0.12 9.61 21.04
N GLY A 146 -0.32 10.35 19.94
CA GLY A 146 -1.42 10.13 19.00
C GLY A 146 -1.43 8.77 18.28
N LYS A 147 -0.37 7.95 18.44
CA LYS A 147 -0.24 6.61 17.84
C LYS A 147 -0.35 5.48 18.87
N TRP A 148 -0.53 5.79 20.15
CA TRP A 148 -0.51 4.77 21.21
C TRP A 148 -1.69 3.81 21.10
N SER A 149 -2.91 4.31 20.92
CA SER A 149 -4.09 3.46 20.77
C SER A 149 -4.00 2.53 19.55
N TYR A 150 -3.25 2.92 18.52
CA TYR A 150 -2.99 2.05 17.37
C TYR A 150 -2.09 0.86 17.76
N LEU A 151 -1.02 1.09 18.51
CA LEU A 151 -0.11 0.04 18.99
C LEU A 151 -0.79 -0.87 20.03
N GLN A 152 -1.58 -0.30 20.94
CA GLN A 152 -2.30 -1.07 21.96
C GLN A 152 -3.30 -2.06 21.35
N ARG A 153 -4.02 -1.67 20.29
CA ARG A 153 -4.91 -2.58 19.54
C ARG A 153 -4.18 -3.74 18.87
N GLN A 154 -2.87 -3.64 18.70
CA GLN A 154 -2.02 -4.71 18.18
C GLN A 154 -1.49 -5.63 19.28
N GLY A 155 -1.90 -5.43 20.54
CA GLY A 155 -1.44 -6.23 21.68
C GLY A 155 -0.12 -5.75 22.29
N VAL A 156 0.33 -4.52 21.99
CA VAL A 156 1.48 -3.91 22.67
C VAL A 156 1.01 -3.34 24.01
N ALA A 157 1.36 -4.01 25.10
CA ALA A 157 0.91 -3.63 26.44
C ALA A 157 1.54 -2.33 26.93
N HIS A 158 2.84 -2.13 26.65
CA HIS A 158 3.62 -1.02 27.20
C HIS A 158 4.04 -0.05 26.09
N VAL A 159 3.47 1.15 26.08
CA VAL A 159 3.76 2.19 25.08
C VAL A 159 4.20 3.48 25.76
N PHE A 160 5.35 4.01 25.33
CA PHE A 160 5.95 5.24 25.89
C PHE A 160 6.14 6.32 24.83
N ASN A 161 6.41 7.55 25.29
CA ASN A 161 6.65 8.68 24.41
C ASN A 161 8.03 8.59 23.76
N SER A 162 8.10 8.51 22.43
CA SER A 162 9.37 8.44 21.70
C SER A 162 10.17 9.75 21.66
N ARG A 163 9.64 10.85 22.22
CA ARG A 163 10.30 12.16 22.31
C ARG A 163 10.78 12.51 23.72
N SER A 164 10.63 11.59 24.67
CA SER A 164 11.17 11.71 26.02
C SER A 164 12.14 10.55 26.28
N THR A 165 13.00 10.70 27.27
CA THR A 165 13.88 9.65 27.81
C THR A 165 13.25 8.92 29.01
N ASP A 166 12.09 9.38 29.51
CA ASP A 166 11.38 8.81 30.67
C ASP A 166 11.04 7.33 30.52
N PHE A 167 10.95 6.83 29.28
CA PHE A 167 10.70 5.41 29.00
C PHE A 167 11.71 4.52 29.71
N ALA A 168 12.95 4.96 29.89
CA ALA A 168 13.98 4.14 30.52
C ALA A 168 13.67 3.86 32.00
N ALA A 169 13.33 4.90 32.75
CA ALA A 169 12.97 4.77 34.16
C ALA A 169 11.67 3.97 34.33
N GLU A 170 10.68 4.22 33.47
CA GLU A 170 9.39 3.53 33.53
C GLU A 170 9.52 2.04 33.17
N ILE A 171 10.32 1.70 32.16
CA ILE A 171 10.64 0.31 31.84
C ILE A 171 11.32 -0.36 33.02
N ARG A 172 12.32 0.27 33.64
CA ARG A 172 12.97 -0.27 34.84
C ARG A 172 11.95 -0.52 35.95
N ARG A 173 11.04 0.41 36.20
CA ARG A 173 9.97 0.25 37.20
C ARG A 173 9.05 -0.93 36.90
N LEU A 174 8.61 -1.08 35.63
CA LEU A 174 7.74 -2.17 35.18
C LEU A 174 8.43 -3.54 35.16
N THR A 175 9.75 -3.56 35.22
CA THR A 175 10.57 -4.77 35.14
C THR A 175 11.35 -5.05 36.42
N ASP A 176 10.92 -4.47 37.54
CA ASP A 176 11.55 -4.63 38.87
C ASP A 176 13.06 -4.32 38.85
N GLY A 177 13.44 -3.28 38.11
CA GLY A 177 14.81 -2.83 37.94
C GLY A 177 15.61 -3.60 36.89
N ARG A 178 15.11 -4.72 36.35
CA ARG A 178 15.87 -5.57 35.41
C ARG A 178 16.09 -4.93 34.03
N GLY A 179 15.09 -4.25 33.48
CA GLY A 179 15.10 -3.76 32.10
C GLY A 179 14.60 -4.78 31.07
N VAL A 180 14.86 -4.49 29.79
CA VAL A 180 14.51 -5.33 28.63
C VAL A 180 15.70 -6.14 28.12
N ASP A 181 15.46 -7.31 27.54
CA ASP A 181 16.53 -8.20 27.07
C ASP A 181 17.05 -7.83 25.68
N VAL A 182 16.21 -7.18 24.87
CA VAL A 182 16.56 -6.71 23.51
C VAL A 182 16.10 -5.27 23.32
N VAL A 183 16.93 -4.44 22.70
CA VAL A 183 16.56 -3.12 22.20
C VAL A 183 16.75 -3.07 20.70
N LEU A 184 15.72 -2.68 19.95
CA LEU A 184 15.82 -2.29 18.55
C LEU A 184 15.76 -0.76 18.47
N ASN A 185 16.93 -0.13 18.38
CA ASN A 185 17.06 1.32 18.41
C ASN A 185 17.06 1.96 17.02
N SER A 186 16.26 3.01 16.89
CA SER A 186 16.27 3.93 15.74
C SER A 186 16.22 5.39 16.16
N LEU A 187 16.32 5.70 17.46
CA LEU A 187 16.35 7.06 17.99
C LEU A 187 17.80 7.56 18.07
N SER A 188 17.96 8.86 18.20
CA SER A 188 19.25 9.54 18.22
C SER A 188 19.42 10.39 19.49
N GLY A 189 20.66 10.82 19.76
CA GLY A 189 20.97 11.72 20.87
C GLY A 189 20.78 11.06 22.24
N GLU A 190 20.24 11.80 23.21
CA GLU A 190 20.05 11.33 24.60
C GLU A 190 19.17 10.08 24.70
N ALA A 191 18.29 9.86 23.71
CA ALA A 191 17.48 8.66 23.65
C ALA A 191 18.33 7.40 23.57
N ILE A 192 19.51 7.42 22.91
CA ILE A 192 20.40 6.26 22.83
C ILE A 192 20.89 5.86 24.24
N ALA A 193 21.33 6.84 25.02
CA ALA A 193 21.78 6.61 26.40
C ALA A 193 20.63 6.06 27.27
N ALA A 194 19.42 6.61 27.11
CA ALA A 194 18.23 6.12 27.80
C ALA A 194 17.88 4.68 27.38
N SER A 195 18.03 4.33 26.10
CA SER A 195 17.83 2.96 25.61
C SER A 195 18.83 1.97 26.23
N PHE A 196 20.11 2.34 26.38
CA PHE A 196 21.07 1.53 27.12
C PHE A 196 20.70 1.43 28.61
N ALA A 197 20.22 2.52 29.21
CA ALA A 197 19.72 2.51 30.59
C ALA A 197 18.48 1.63 30.76
N ALA A 198 17.67 1.41 29.73
CA ALA A 198 16.51 0.50 29.76
C ALA A 198 16.89 -0.98 29.52
N LEU A 199 18.04 -1.25 28.90
CA LEU A 199 18.52 -2.60 28.58
C LEU A 199 18.98 -3.34 29.83
N ALA A 200 18.67 -4.62 29.97
CA ALA A 200 19.20 -5.50 31.01
C ALA A 200 20.69 -5.83 30.82
N ASP A 201 21.36 -6.30 31.87
CA ASP A 201 22.70 -6.88 31.74
C ASP A 201 22.62 -8.23 31.02
N GLY A 202 23.60 -8.55 30.18
CA GLY A 202 23.54 -9.63 29.18
C GLY A 202 22.62 -9.31 28.00
N GLY A 203 22.10 -8.08 27.91
CA GLY A 203 21.15 -7.66 26.89
C GLY A 203 21.76 -7.46 25.52
N ARG A 204 20.91 -7.47 24.49
CA ARG A 204 21.28 -7.29 23.08
C ARG A 204 20.77 -5.95 22.58
N PHE A 205 21.67 -5.07 22.16
CA PHE A 205 21.32 -3.76 21.62
C PHE A 205 21.57 -3.74 20.12
N ILE A 206 20.50 -3.62 19.34
CA ILE A 206 20.54 -3.61 17.89
C ILE A 206 20.27 -2.18 17.40
N GLU A 207 21.30 -1.56 16.82
CA GLU A 207 21.26 -0.20 16.30
C GLU A 207 21.01 -0.20 14.79
N ILE A 208 19.89 0.39 14.39
CA ILE A 208 19.55 0.66 12.99
C ILE A 208 19.54 2.17 12.67
N GLY A 209 19.74 3.03 13.67
CA GLY A 209 19.94 4.45 13.49
C GLY A 209 21.25 4.76 12.75
N LYS A 210 21.28 5.93 12.09
CA LYS A 210 22.46 6.41 11.35
C LYS A 210 23.11 7.65 11.95
N MET A 211 22.47 8.26 12.95
CA MET A 211 22.84 9.57 13.49
C MET A 211 23.29 9.46 14.95
N GLY A 212 24.49 9.96 15.26
CA GLY A 212 25.00 10.03 16.64
C GLY A 212 25.20 8.66 17.29
N VAL A 213 25.40 7.63 16.48
CA VAL A 213 25.53 6.24 16.92
C VAL A 213 26.81 6.06 17.73
N TRP A 214 26.72 5.33 18.84
CA TRP A 214 27.86 5.08 19.74
C TRP A 214 28.87 4.11 19.11
N SER A 215 30.15 4.27 19.48
CA SER A 215 31.19 3.32 19.11
C SER A 215 31.18 2.10 20.03
N ALA A 216 31.82 1.00 19.60
CA ALA A 216 31.94 -0.20 20.44
C ALA A 216 32.70 0.09 21.74
N GLU A 217 33.71 0.98 21.68
CA GLU A 217 34.50 1.41 22.84
C GLU A 217 33.65 2.21 23.83
N ALA A 218 32.77 3.10 23.34
CA ALA A 218 31.86 3.86 24.19
C ALA A 218 30.86 2.95 24.91
N VAL A 219 30.37 1.91 24.24
CA VAL A 219 29.48 0.91 24.86
C VAL A 219 30.24 0.05 25.88
N ALA A 220 31.45 -0.40 25.55
CA ALA A 220 32.30 -1.16 26.47
C ALA A 220 32.65 -0.36 27.74
N ALA A 221 32.83 0.96 27.61
CA ALA A 221 33.09 1.86 28.74
C ALA A 221 31.94 1.94 29.76
N LEU A 222 30.73 1.46 29.41
CA LEU A 222 29.64 1.32 30.39
C LEU A 222 29.92 0.25 31.45
N GLY A 223 30.89 -0.65 31.22
CA GLY A 223 31.25 -1.69 32.18
C GLY A 223 30.16 -2.75 32.38
N ARG A 224 29.29 -2.92 31.39
CA ARG A 224 28.14 -3.86 31.41
C ARG A 224 28.31 -4.91 30.32
N ASP A 225 27.86 -6.12 30.60
CA ASP A 225 27.81 -7.19 29.59
C ASP A 225 26.70 -6.90 28.58
N ILE A 226 27.06 -6.35 27.41
CA ILE A 226 26.10 -5.93 26.38
C ILE A 226 26.60 -6.42 25.02
N ALA A 227 25.75 -7.19 24.34
CA ALA A 227 25.94 -7.52 22.93
C ALA A 227 25.47 -6.34 22.06
N TYR A 228 26.41 -5.50 21.63
CA TYR A 228 26.11 -4.34 20.78
C TYR A 228 26.31 -4.66 19.30
N HIS A 229 25.23 -4.54 18.53
CA HIS A 229 25.24 -4.77 17.09
C HIS A 229 24.78 -3.52 16.36
N ARG A 230 25.60 -3.04 15.43
CA ARG A 230 25.24 -2.00 14.46
C ARG A 230 25.27 -2.61 13.08
N PHE A 231 24.20 -2.41 12.30
CA PHE A 231 24.17 -2.91 10.94
C PHE A 231 23.44 -1.99 9.96
N ASP A 232 23.84 -2.06 8.71
CA ASP A 232 23.08 -1.57 7.57
C ASP A 232 22.84 -2.75 6.62
N LEU A 233 21.59 -2.96 6.18
CA LEU A 233 21.31 -3.97 5.16
C LEU A 233 22.10 -3.75 3.87
N TRP A 234 22.54 -2.52 3.61
CA TRP A 234 23.41 -2.19 2.49
C TRP A 234 24.76 -2.92 2.53
N ASP A 235 25.32 -3.13 3.72
CA ASP A 235 26.57 -3.87 3.89
C ASP A 235 26.35 -5.38 3.75
N ILE A 236 25.21 -5.84 4.25
CA ILE A 236 24.81 -7.26 4.27
C ILE A 236 24.39 -7.75 2.88
N LYS A 237 23.89 -6.88 2.01
CA LYS A 237 23.38 -7.26 0.68
C LYS A 237 24.39 -8.02 -0.18
N ARG A 238 25.70 -7.94 0.13
CA ARG A 238 26.74 -8.71 -0.57
C ARG A 238 26.55 -10.22 -0.37
N ASP A 239 25.96 -10.64 0.74
CA ASP A 239 25.53 -12.02 0.95
C ASP A 239 24.15 -12.25 0.32
N HIS A 240 24.15 -12.52 -0.98
CA HIS A 240 22.91 -12.81 -1.72
C HIS A 240 22.17 -14.04 -1.18
N ARG A 241 22.86 -15.03 -0.58
CA ARG A 241 22.23 -16.24 -0.06
C ARG A 241 21.43 -15.93 1.20
N LEU A 242 22.00 -15.14 2.09
CA LEU A 242 21.30 -14.67 3.29
C LEU A 242 20.06 -13.85 2.93
N ILE A 243 20.18 -12.88 2.01
CA ILE A 243 19.02 -12.07 1.58
C ILE A 243 17.94 -12.95 0.94
N ALA A 244 18.31 -13.85 0.02
CA ALA A 244 17.35 -14.75 -0.61
C ALA A 244 16.65 -15.66 0.42
N GLY A 245 17.40 -16.16 1.42
CA GLY A 245 16.84 -16.94 2.53
C GLY A 245 15.81 -16.16 3.35
N MET A 246 16.12 -14.91 3.72
CA MET A 246 15.18 -14.06 4.46
C MET A 246 13.94 -13.69 3.63
N MET A 247 14.10 -13.43 2.33
CA MET A 247 12.98 -13.19 1.41
C MET A 247 12.07 -14.43 1.27
N ALA A 248 12.65 -15.63 1.18
CA ALA A 248 11.90 -16.88 1.14
C ALA A 248 11.14 -17.16 2.46
N GLN A 249 11.78 -16.90 3.61
CA GLN A 249 11.11 -16.99 4.91
C GLN A 249 9.96 -15.99 5.04
N MET A 250 10.12 -14.77 4.52
CA MET A 250 9.04 -13.78 4.48
C MET A 250 7.85 -14.29 3.65
N LEU A 251 8.10 -14.89 2.48
CA LEU A 251 7.03 -15.51 1.67
C LEU A 251 6.33 -16.66 2.38
N ALA A 252 7.07 -17.56 3.03
CA ALA A 252 6.48 -18.65 3.78
C ALA A 252 5.54 -18.14 4.90
N ARG A 253 5.99 -17.10 5.63
CA ARG A 253 5.22 -16.48 6.71
C ARG A 253 4.01 -15.67 6.22
N LEU A 254 4.04 -15.15 4.99
CA LEU A 254 2.85 -14.57 4.35
C LEU A 254 1.83 -15.67 4.04
N SER A 255 2.31 -16.78 3.47
CA SER A 255 1.46 -17.88 3.04
C SER A 255 0.73 -18.58 4.20
N ASP A 256 1.35 -18.67 5.39
CA ASP A 256 0.72 -19.25 6.58
C ASP A 256 -0.05 -18.22 7.44
N GLY A 257 -0.04 -16.94 7.03
CA GLY A 257 -0.72 -15.84 7.70
C GLY A 257 -0.07 -15.35 9.00
N SER A 258 1.10 -15.88 9.38
CA SER A 258 1.88 -15.43 10.54
C SER A 258 2.57 -14.07 10.34
N LEU A 259 2.65 -13.61 9.09
CA LEU A 259 3.08 -12.28 8.70
C LEU A 259 2.01 -11.64 7.81
N ARG A 260 1.77 -10.34 8.01
CA ARG A 260 0.81 -9.58 7.20
C ARG A 260 1.44 -8.30 6.65
N PRO A 261 0.98 -7.84 5.47
CA PRO A 261 1.35 -6.52 4.95
C PRO A 261 1.17 -5.41 5.96
N LEU A 262 2.06 -4.42 5.90
CA LEU A 262 1.98 -3.28 6.80
C LEU A 262 0.86 -2.35 6.33
N ARG A 263 0.18 -1.71 7.29
CA ARG A 263 -0.68 -0.57 6.97
C ARG A 263 0.10 0.43 6.12
N SER A 264 -0.50 0.91 5.04
CA SER A 264 0.14 1.87 4.16
C SER A 264 -0.73 3.07 3.86
N GLU A 265 -0.08 4.21 3.64
CA GLU A 265 -0.66 5.41 3.05
C GLU A 265 -0.18 5.53 1.61
N LEU A 266 -1.12 5.70 0.68
CA LEU A 266 -0.86 5.65 -0.74
C LEU A 266 -0.75 7.06 -1.31
N PHE A 267 0.30 7.33 -2.07
CA PHE A 267 0.50 8.56 -2.82
C PHE A 267 0.80 8.25 -4.27
N ALA A 268 0.22 8.99 -5.20
CA ALA A 268 0.67 8.95 -6.60
C ALA A 268 2.12 9.48 -6.67
N ILE A 269 2.96 8.93 -7.54
CA ILE A 269 4.38 9.32 -7.62
C ILE A 269 4.57 10.79 -7.99
N GLU A 270 3.60 11.38 -8.68
CA GLU A 270 3.52 12.81 -8.99
C GLU A 270 3.42 13.67 -7.72
N ASN A 271 2.87 13.11 -6.63
CA ASN A 271 2.73 13.75 -5.33
C ASN A 271 3.86 13.37 -4.35
N VAL A 272 5.02 12.92 -4.85
CA VAL A 272 6.17 12.49 -4.04
C VAL A 272 6.62 13.54 -3.01
N GLY A 273 6.56 14.83 -3.34
CA GLY A 273 6.91 15.90 -2.39
C GLY A 273 6.06 15.88 -1.11
N ALA A 274 4.75 15.65 -1.24
CA ALA A 274 3.85 15.56 -0.10
C ALA A 274 4.13 14.31 0.76
N ALA A 275 4.42 13.18 0.11
CA ALA A 275 4.82 11.95 0.78
C ALA A 275 6.09 12.13 1.61
N PHE A 276 7.12 12.77 1.04
CA PHE A 276 8.37 13.09 1.75
C PHE A 276 8.13 14.01 2.95
N GLN A 277 7.35 15.08 2.78
CA GLN A 277 7.01 16.00 3.88
C GLN A 277 6.25 15.32 5.01
N GLN A 278 5.33 14.41 4.68
CA GLN A 278 4.57 13.65 5.67
C GLN A 278 5.47 12.70 6.48
N MET A 279 6.41 12.03 5.80
CA MET A 279 7.40 11.19 6.47
C MET A 279 8.35 12.00 7.35
N ALA A 280 8.89 13.11 6.84
CA ALA A 280 9.79 14.01 7.58
C ALA A 280 9.16 14.55 8.88
N ARG A 281 7.85 14.86 8.85
CA ARG A 281 7.09 15.29 10.04
C ARG A 281 6.70 14.13 10.98
N ALA A 282 7.08 12.90 10.65
CA ALA A 282 6.74 11.67 11.38
C ALA A 282 5.22 11.50 11.64
N ARG A 283 4.36 11.99 10.73
CA ARG A 283 2.90 11.94 10.89
C ARG A 283 2.27 10.63 10.41
N HIS A 284 2.96 9.91 9.53
CA HIS A 284 2.48 8.65 8.97
C HIS A 284 2.43 7.50 9.99
N MET A 285 1.62 6.49 9.71
CA MET A 285 1.59 5.21 10.42
C MET A 285 1.82 4.04 9.44
N GLY A 286 2.71 3.12 9.81
CA GLY A 286 3.13 2.04 8.94
C GLY A 286 4.05 2.53 7.83
N LYS A 287 3.69 2.26 6.58
CA LYS A 287 4.50 2.57 5.40
C LYS A 287 3.86 3.67 4.55
N ILE A 288 4.67 4.49 3.88
CA ILE A 288 4.19 5.30 2.76
C ILE A 288 4.55 4.55 1.47
N VAL A 289 3.57 4.38 0.59
CA VAL A 289 3.74 3.71 -0.70
C VAL A 289 3.48 4.73 -1.80
N LEU A 290 4.44 4.87 -2.70
CA LEU A 290 4.33 5.66 -3.92
C LEU A 290 3.87 4.72 -5.03
N TRP A 291 2.73 5.03 -5.66
CA TRP A 291 2.18 4.26 -6.76
C TRP A 291 2.32 5.01 -8.07
N GLN A 292 2.49 4.26 -9.15
CA GLN A 292 2.45 4.78 -10.51
C GLN A 292 1.83 3.73 -11.42
N ALA A 293 1.23 4.15 -12.52
CA ALA A 293 0.86 3.20 -13.56
C ALA A 293 2.13 2.51 -14.08
N ALA A 294 2.11 1.18 -14.19
CA ALA A 294 3.23 0.44 -14.76
C ALA A 294 3.58 1.05 -16.13
N ALA A 295 4.86 1.40 -16.36
CA ALA A 295 5.31 1.85 -17.68
C ALA A 295 5.17 0.69 -18.69
N GLY A 296 4.02 0.64 -19.37
CA GLY A 296 3.55 -0.52 -20.14
C GLY A 296 2.13 -1.01 -19.77
N ALA A 297 1.33 -0.25 -19.01
CA ALA A 297 -0.10 -0.52 -18.78
C ALA A 297 -0.98 -0.39 -20.05
N SER A 298 -0.39 -0.53 -21.24
CA SER A 298 -1.06 -0.99 -22.44
C SER A 298 -1.59 -2.41 -22.17
N GLY A 299 -2.75 -2.50 -21.54
CA GLY A 299 -3.31 -3.78 -21.11
C GLY A 299 -4.53 -3.69 -20.18
N LEU A 300 -4.83 -2.52 -19.58
CA LEU A 300 -6.09 -2.34 -18.84
C LEU A 300 -7.31 -2.47 -19.76
N VAL A 301 -7.17 -1.99 -20.99
CA VAL A 301 -8.21 -2.08 -22.02
C VAL A 301 -7.81 -3.15 -23.02
N ARG A 302 -8.40 -4.34 -22.86
CA ARG A 302 -8.07 -5.52 -23.68
C ARG A 302 -9.11 -5.69 -24.79
N PRO A 303 -8.69 -6.07 -26.01
CA PRO A 303 -9.63 -6.28 -27.11
C PRO A 303 -10.50 -7.54 -26.93
N ASP A 304 -10.05 -8.52 -26.15
CA ASP A 304 -10.74 -9.78 -25.84
C ASP A 304 -11.61 -9.71 -24.58
N ALA A 305 -11.94 -8.50 -24.12
CA ALA A 305 -12.70 -8.27 -22.90
C ALA A 305 -13.94 -7.38 -23.12
N THR A 306 -14.93 -7.54 -22.25
CA THR A 306 -16.11 -6.69 -22.17
C THR A 306 -15.94 -5.62 -21.09
N PHE A 307 -16.37 -4.40 -21.41
CA PHE A 307 -16.45 -3.27 -20.48
C PHE A 307 -17.91 -2.83 -20.31
N LEU A 308 -18.40 -2.87 -19.07
CA LEU A 308 -19.76 -2.46 -18.71
C LEU A 308 -19.76 -0.99 -18.29
N ILE A 309 -20.67 -0.19 -18.86
CA ILE A 309 -20.81 1.24 -18.55
C ILE A 309 -22.26 1.53 -18.13
N THR A 310 -22.48 1.84 -16.85
CA THR A 310 -23.79 2.33 -16.40
C THR A 310 -23.93 3.82 -16.66
N GLY A 311 -25.14 4.28 -17.01
CA GLY A 311 -25.28 5.62 -17.60
C GLY A 311 -24.62 5.68 -18.98
N GLY A 312 -24.41 4.52 -19.63
CA GLY A 312 -23.63 4.37 -20.86
C GLY A 312 -24.23 5.08 -22.08
N LEU A 313 -25.51 5.44 -22.01
CA LEU A 313 -26.23 6.19 -23.03
C LEU A 313 -26.29 7.71 -22.75
N GLY A 314 -25.76 8.15 -21.62
CA GLY A 314 -25.61 9.58 -21.29
C GLY A 314 -24.30 10.16 -21.80
N THR A 315 -24.15 11.49 -21.74
CA THR A 315 -23.00 12.21 -22.30
C THR A 315 -21.65 11.67 -21.81
N LEU A 316 -21.47 11.52 -20.49
CA LEU A 316 -20.22 11.00 -19.90
C LEU A 316 -20.01 9.53 -20.23
N GLY A 317 -21.06 8.71 -20.20
CA GLY A 317 -20.98 7.29 -20.55
C GLY A 317 -20.57 7.06 -22.01
N LEU A 318 -21.12 7.82 -22.94
CA LEU A 318 -20.75 7.77 -24.36
C LEU A 318 -19.31 8.26 -24.59
N HIS A 319 -18.86 9.24 -23.81
CA HIS A 319 -17.48 9.71 -23.88
C HIS A 319 -16.51 8.62 -23.38
N ALA A 320 -16.84 7.96 -22.26
CA ALA A 320 -16.09 6.82 -21.75
C ALA A 320 -16.07 5.65 -22.74
N ALA A 321 -17.19 5.36 -23.39
CA ALA A 321 -17.30 4.32 -24.44
C ALA A 321 -16.34 4.61 -25.62
N ARG A 322 -16.33 5.85 -26.14
CA ARG A 322 -15.41 6.26 -27.20
C ARG A 322 -13.96 6.15 -26.77
N TRP A 323 -13.65 6.60 -25.55
CA TRP A 323 -12.30 6.50 -25.00
C TRP A 323 -11.84 5.04 -24.88
N LEU A 324 -12.66 4.14 -24.33
CA LEU A 324 -12.36 2.72 -24.22
C LEU A 324 -12.07 2.10 -25.59
N VAL A 325 -12.88 2.41 -26.60
CA VAL A 325 -12.67 1.89 -27.97
C VAL A 325 -11.37 2.40 -28.57
N HIS A 326 -11.04 3.67 -28.34
CA HIS A 326 -9.76 4.26 -28.74
C HIS A 326 -8.57 3.59 -28.03
N GLN A 327 -8.74 3.18 -26.76
CA GLN A 327 -7.74 2.42 -26.01
C GLN A 327 -7.67 0.93 -26.40
N GLY A 328 -8.57 0.43 -27.25
CA GLY A 328 -8.51 -0.93 -27.80
C GLY A 328 -9.69 -1.85 -27.44
N ALA A 329 -10.69 -1.38 -26.69
CA ALA A 329 -11.86 -2.20 -26.36
C ALA A 329 -12.62 -2.59 -27.64
N ARG A 330 -13.10 -3.83 -27.69
CA ARG A 330 -13.92 -4.34 -28.81
C ARG A 330 -15.27 -4.90 -28.38
N SER A 331 -15.57 -4.92 -27.08
CA SER A 331 -16.87 -5.32 -26.55
C SER A 331 -17.33 -4.38 -25.44
N LEU A 332 -18.51 -3.77 -25.59
CA LEU A 332 -19.11 -2.83 -24.64
C LEU A 332 -20.53 -3.27 -24.26
N ALA A 333 -20.82 -3.26 -22.96
CA ALA A 333 -22.16 -3.43 -22.40
C ALA A 333 -22.64 -2.07 -21.84
N LEU A 334 -23.54 -1.39 -22.55
CA LEU A 334 -24.02 -0.07 -22.17
C LEU A 334 -25.35 -0.18 -21.43
N VAL A 335 -25.40 0.27 -20.19
CA VAL A 335 -26.58 0.14 -19.32
C VAL A 335 -27.20 1.52 -19.08
N GLY A 336 -28.50 1.63 -19.25
CA GLY A 336 -29.28 2.84 -18.95
C GLY A 336 -30.75 2.52 -18.72
N ARG A 337 -31.52 3.46 -18.14
CA ARG A 337 -32.97 3.24 -17.91
C ARG A 337 -33.80 3.51 -19.15
N SER A 338 -33.33 4.40 -20.02
CA SER A 338 -34.05 4.85 -21.22
C SER A 338 -33.44 4.25 -22.47
N ALA A 339 -34.22 4.20 -23.54
CA ALA A 339 -33.71 3.91 -24.87
C ALA A 339 -32.70 5.00 -25.32
N PRO A 340 -31.74 4.67 -26.19
CA PRO A 340 -30.80 5.66 -26.73
C PRO A 340 -31.51 6.80 -27.45
N GLY A 341 -31.15 8.04 -27.12
CA GLY A 341 -31.58 9.22 -27.86
C GLY A 341 -30.78 9.43 -29.16
N PRO A 342 -31.11 10.44 -29.98
CA PRO A 342 -30.47 10.66 -31.29
C PRO A 342 -28.94 10.80 -31.25
N GLU A 343 -28.40 11.49 -30.24
CA GLU A 343 -26.94 11.65 -30.07
C GLU A 343 -26.27 10.32 -29.67
N ALA A 344 -26.93 9.56 -28.80
CA ALA A 344 -26.46 8.23 -28.42
C ALA A 344 -26.46 7.30 -29.63
N GLU A 345 -27.55 7.27 -30.42
CA GLU A 345 -27.64 6.47 -31.64
C GLU A 345 -26.54 6.80 -32.65
N THR A 346 -26.27 8.09 -32.87
CA THR A 346 -25.16 8.52 -33.74
C THR A 346 -23.82 7.95 -33.28
N THR A 347 -23.56 7.97 -31.96
CA THR A 347 -22.35 7.39 -31.39
C THR A 347 -22.34 5.86 -31.53
N LEU A 348 -23.46 5.19 -31.25
CA LEU A 348 -23.59 3.73 -31.33
C LEU A 348 -23.34 3.21 -32.75
N VAL A 349 -23.87 3.90 -33.77
CA VAL A 349 -23.60 3.60 -35.18
C VAL A 349 -22.11 3.71 -35.49
N ALA A 350 -21.45 4.79 -35.05
CA ALA A 350 -20.01 4.97 -35.27
C ALA A 350 -19.17 3.88 -34.57
N LEU A 351 -19.53 3.51 -33.34
CA LEU A 351 -18.84 2.45 -32.60
C LEU A 351 -18.99 1.08 -33.28
N ARG A 352 -20.21 0.73 -33.71
CA ARG A 352 -20.48 -0.52 -34.44
C ARG A 352 -19.77 -0.56 -35.78
N ALA A 353 -19.73 0.56 -36.51
CA ALA A 353 -18.99 0.68 -37.77
C ALA A 353 -17.47 0.50 -37.59
N ALA A 354 -16.94 0.82 -36.41
CA ALA A 354 -15.55 0.54 -36.04
C ALA A 354 -15.28 -0.92 -35.63
N GLY A 355 -16.25 -1.83 -35.81
CA GLY A 355 -16.13 -3.25 -35.50
C GLY A 355 -16.28 -3.58 -34.01
N VAL A 356 -16.82 -2.66 -33.20
CA VAL A 356 -17.05 -2.88 -31.77
C VAL A 356 -18.40 -3.56 -31.57
N ARG A 357 -18.42 -4.65 -30.80
CA ARG A 357 -19.67 -5.24 -30.33
C ARG A 357 -20.25 -4.37 -29.22
N VAL A 358 -21.43 -3.79 -29.45
CA VAL A 358 -22.12 -2.93 -28.47
C VAL A 358 -23.50 -3.50 -28.17
N GLU A 359 -23.64 -4.01 -26.94
CA GLU A 359 -24.92 -4.49 -26.38
C GLU A 359 -25.50 -3.42 -25.46
N ILE A 360 -26.82 -3.22 -25.53
CA ILE A 360 -27.53 -2.23 -24.72
C ILE A 360 -28.46 -2.97 -23.76
N PHE A 361 -28.35 -2.63 -22.48
CA PHE A 361 -29.20 -3.16 -21.43
C PHE A 361 -30.06 -2.05 -20.84
N GLN A 362 -31.38 -2.18 -20.95
CA GLN A 362 -32.31 -1.27 -20.32
C GLN A 362 -32.63 -1.74 -18.90
N ALA A 363 -32.00 -1.11 -17.90
CA ALA A 363 -32.09 -1.54 -16.51
C ALA A 363 -31.86 -0.39 -15.52
N ASP A 364 -32.49 -0.48 -14.35
CA ASP A 364 -32.16 0.34 -13.18
C ASP A 364 -31.19 -0.42 -12.27
N MET A 365 -29.91 -0.04 -12.34
CA MET A 365 -28.84 -0.70 -11.59
C MET A 365 -28.87 -0.41 -10.08
N SER A 366 -29.87 0.33 -9.58
CA SER A 366 -30.13 0.46 -8.14
C SER A 366 -31.03 -0.65 -7.58
N GLY A 367 -31.51 -1.56 -8.43
CA GLY A 367 -32.31 -2.73 -8.07
C GLY A 367 -31.51 -4.04 -8.17
N PRO A 368 -31.41 -4.86 -7.10
CA PRO A 368 -30.63 -6.09 -7.09
C PRO A 368 -30.97 -7.07 -8.23
N ALA A 369 -32.26 -7.34 -8.46
CA ALA A 369 -32.69 -8.27 -9.51
C ALA A 369 -32.30 -7.80 -10.93
N ALA A 370 -32.30 -6.49 -11.17
CA ALA A 370 -31.89 -5.94 -12.46
C ALA A 370 -30.38 -6.08 -12.67
N VAL A 371 -29.59 -5.88 -11.61
CA VAL A 371 -28.14 -6.13 -11.61
C VAL A 371 -27.88 -7.61 -11.95
N ASP A 372 -28.50 -8.54 -11.23
CA ASP A 372 -28.32 -9.97 -11.46
C ASP A 372 -28.64 -10.37 -12.90
N GLN A 373 -29.75 -9.85 -13.45
CA GLN A 373 -30.17 -10.13 -14.83
C GLN A 373 -29.18 -9.60 -15.87
N VAL A 374 -28.68 -8.37 -15.69
CA VAL A 374 -27.70 -7.77 -16.61
C VAL A 374 -26.40 -8.55 -16.57
N PHE A 375 -25.88 -8.86 -15.38
CA PHE A 375 -24.62 -9.59 -15.24
C PHE A 375 -24.72 -11.03 -15.76
N ALA A 376 -25.82 -11.74 -15.49
CA ALA A 376 -26.06 -13.05 -16.07
C ALA A 376 -26.07 -13.01 -17.60
N SER A 377 -26.71 -12.00 -18.19
CA SER A 377 -26.75 -11.83 -19.66
C SER A 377 -25.37 -11.51 -20.25
N VAL A 378 -24.60 -10.62 -19.61
CA VAL A 378 -23.23 -10.30 -20.03
C VAL A 378 -22.34 -11.55 -19.99
N ARG A 379 -22.37 -12.31 -18.89
CA ARG A 379 -21.61 -13.55 -18.73
C ARG A 379 -21.98 -14.61 -19.77
N ALA A 380 -23.27 -14.72 -20.10
CA ALA A 380 -23.76 -15.74 -21.02
C ALA A 380 -23.46 -15.41 -22.49
N THR A 381 -23.40 -14.12 -22.86
CA THR A 381 -23.44 -13.72 -24.26
C THR A 381 -22.22 -12.95 -24.75
N MET A 382 -21.38 -12.42 -23.86
CA MET A 382 -20.26 -11.52 -24.20
C MET A 382 -18.91 -12.13 -23.83
N ALA A 383 -17.82 -11.43 -24.16
CA ALA A 383 -16.49 -11.80 -23.71
C ALA A 383 -16.37 -11.62 -22.18
N PRO A 384 -15.33 -12.17 -21.54
CA PRO A 384 -15.14 -12.01 -20.10
C PRO A 384 -15.19 -10.53 -19.68
N LEU A 385 -15.95 -10.24 -18.63
CA LEU A 385 -16.04 -8.90 -18.08
C LEU A 385 -14.72 -8.54 -17.39
N ARG A 386 -14.11 -7.41 -17.79
CA ARG A 386 -12.85 -6.94 -17.20
C ARG A 386 -12.88 -5.50 -16.77
N GLY A 387 -13.95 -4.77 -17.08
CA GLY A 387 -14.07 -3.40 -16.64
C GLY A 387 -15.49 -2.97 -16.34
N VAL A 388 -15.65 -2.16 -15.30
CA VAL A 388 -16.89 -1.45 -14.98
C VAL A 388 -16.60 0.04 -14.90
N ILE A 389 -17.40 0.85 -15.59
CA ILE A 389 -17.42 2.31 -15.45
C ILE A 389 -18.83 2.74 -15.00
N HIS A 390 -18.91 3.29 -13.79
CA HIS A 390 -20.15 3.79 -13.23
C HIS A 390 -20.30 5.29 -13.48
N ALA A 391 -20.96 5.64 -14.58
CA ALA A 391 -21.27 7.02 -14.97
C ALA A 391 -22.76 7.39 -14.75
N ALA A 392 -23.52 6.54 -14.06
CA ALA A 392 -24.93 6.82 -13.78
C ALA A 392 -25.06 7.87 -12.65
N GLY A 393 -26.06 8.74 -12.79
CA GLY A 393 -26.38 9.75 -11.79
C GLY A 393 -27.54 10.62 -12.22
N VAL A 394 -28.20 11.21 -11.24
CA VAL A 394 -29.21 12.25 -11.42
C VAL A 394 -28.95 13.38 -10.43
N LEU A 395 -29.45 14.56 -10.77
CA LEU A 395 -29.46 15.72 -9.89
C LEU A 395 -30.87 15.93 -9.35
N ASP A 396 -30.96 16.49 -8.15
CA ASP A 396 -32.21 16.90 -7.51
C ASP A 396 -31.90 18.01 -6.52
N ASP A 397 -31.49 19.15 -7.08
CA ASP A 397 -30.90 20.25 -6.32
C ASP A 397 -31.98 20.96 -5.49
N ALA A 398 -31.69 21.15 -4.21
CA ALA A 398 -32.50 21.92 -3.28
C ALA A 398 -31.64 22.46 -2.14
N LEU A 399 -31.95 23.67 -1.67
CA LEU A 399 -31.37 24.20 -0.43
C LEU A 399 -31.57 23.20 0.71
N LEU A 400 -30.64 23.12 1.65
CA LEU A 400 -30.66 22.11 2.72
C LEU A 400 -31.99 22.09 3.49
N VAL A 401 -32.59 23.25 3.73
CA VAL A 401 -33.89 23.39 4.40
C VAL A 401 -35.07 22.83 3.61
N ASN A 402 -34.93 22.67 2.30
CA ASN A 402 -35.92 22.12 1.37
C ASN A 402 -35.53 20.71 0.88
N GLN A 403 -34.47 20.12 1.45
CA GLN A 403 -34.13 18.75 1.17
C GLN A 403 -35.10 17.82 1.89
N SER A 404 -35.38 16.67 1.26
CA SER A 404 -36.23 15.63 1.81
C SER A 404 -35.57 14.28 1.66
N GLU A 405 -36.03 13.29 2.42
CA GLU A 405 -35.60 11.89 2.26
C GLU A 405 -35.81 11.41 0.81
N ALA A 406 -36.90 11.84 0.16
CA ALA A 406 -37.17 11.51 -1.24
C ALA A 406 -36.12 12.11 -2.19
N HIS A 407 -35.69 13.36 -1.98
CA HIS A 407 -34.62 13.98 -2.78
C HIS A 407 -33.29 13.25 -2.61
N PHE A 408 -32.97 12.83 -1.37
CA PHE A 408 -31.78 12.04 -1.10
C PHE A 408 -31.86 10.65 -1.75
N ALA A 409 -32.96 9.93 -1.57
CA ALA A 409 -33.16 8.61 -2.13
C ALA A 409 -33.04 8.61 -3.66
N LYS A 410 -33.63 9.61 -4.32
CA LYS A 410 -33.57 9.79 -5.78
C LYS A 410 -32.14 9.96 -6.31
N VAL A 411 -31.28 10.68 -5.59
CA VAL A 411 -29.89 10.95 -5.99
C VAL A 411 -28.94 9.82 -5.58
N LEU A 412 -29.11 9.27 -4.38
CA LEU A 412 -28.27 8.17 -3.86
C LEU A 412 -28.51 6.85 -4.60
N ALA A 413 -29.73 6.57 -5.04
CA ALA A 413 -30.08 5.31 -5.68
C ALA A 413 -29.23 5.00 -6.94
N PRO A 414 -29.18 5.85 -7.99
CA PRO A 414 -28.42 5.57 -9.20
C PRO A 414 -26.91 5.79 -9.04
N LYS A 415 -26.45 6.32 -7.91
CA LYS A 415 -25.02 6.52 -7.60
C LYS A 415 -24.54 5.51 -6.58
N LEU A 416 -24.74 5.79 -5.30
CA LEU A 416 -24.19 4.99 -4.20
C LEU A 416 -24.76 3.57 -4.18
N LYS A 417 -26.09 3.43 -4.22
CA LYS A 417 -26.72 2.10 -4.13
C LYS A 417 -26.35 1.25 -5.34
N ALA A 418 -26.39 1.83 -6.54
CA ALA A 418 -25.95 1.16 -7.75
C ALA A 418 -24.47 0.76 -7.70
N ALA A 419 -23.57 1.65 -7.31
CA ALA A 419 -22.15 1.34 -7.17
C ALA A 419 -21.88 0.22 -6.16
N TRP A 420 -22.59 0.20 -5.04
CA TRP A 420 -22.50 -0.88 -4.06
C TRP A 420 -22.93 -2.23 -4.63
N LEU A 421 -24.06 -2.27 -5.34
CA LEU A 421 -24.54 -3.50 -5.98
C LEU A 421 -23.61 -3.96 -7.10
N LEU A 422 -23.05 -3.03 -7.88
CA LEU A 422 -22.02 -3.34 -8.87
C LEU A 422 -20.80 -3.98 -8.21
N HIS A 423 -20.29 -3.38 -7.13
CA HIS A 423 -19.15 -3.92 -6.38
C HIS A 423 -19.44 -5.36 -5.91
N GLN A 424 -20.61 -5.61 -5.32
CA GLN A 424 -21.00 -6.95 -4.88
C GLN A 424 -21.09 -7.94 -6.05
N ALA A 425 -21.67 -7.53 -7.18
CA ALA A 425 -21.82 -8.38 -8.36
C ALA A 425 -20.49 -8.73 -9.04
N THR A 426 -19.42 -7.97 -8.75
CA THR A 426 -18.09 -8.12 -9.37
C THR A 426 -16.98 -8.51 -8.40
N VAL A 427 -17.29 -8.87 -7.15
CA VAL A 427 -16.25 -9.17 -6.16
C VAL A 427 -15.35 -10.34 -6.58
N ASP A 428 -15.91 -11.32 -7.28
CA ASP A 428 -15.21 -12.51 -7.79
C ASP A 428 -14.84 -12.39 -9.28
N GLU A 429 -15.15 -11.26 -9.92
CA GLU A 429 -14.78 -11.02 -11.31
C GLU A 429 -13.33 -10.52 -11.38
N PRO A 430 -12.50 -11.04 -12.30
CA PRO A 430 -11.11 -10.62 -12.42
C PRO A 430 -11.01 -9.29 -13.17
N LEU A 431 -11.60 -8.23 -12.63
CA LEU A 431 -11.62 -6.91 -13.25
C LEU A 431 -10.22 -6.29 -13.30
N ASP A 432 -9.88 -5.74 -14.45
CA ASP A 432 -8.70 -4.88 -14.64
C ASP A 432 -9.04 -3.41 -14.29
N LEU A 433 -10.33 -3.02 -14.34
CA LEU A 433 -10.81 -1.65 -14.12
C LEU A 433 -12.15 -1.62 -13.37
N PHE A 434 -12.24 -0.87 -12.27
CA PHE A 434 -13.51 -0.51 -11.62
C PHE A 434 -13.51 0.98 -11.31
N LEU A 435 -14.26 1.77 -12.09
CA LEU A 435 -14.16 3.23 -12.09
C LEU A 435 -15.50 3.86 -11.76
N LEU A 436 -15.54 4.69 -10.72
CA LEU A 436 -16.73 5.39 -10.25
C LEU A 436 -16.62 6.89 -10.60
N TYR A 437 -17.58 7.43 -11.36
CA TYR A 437 -17.60 8.87 -11.65
C TYR A 437 -18.25 9.63 -10.49
N ALA A 438 -17.40 10.14 -9.60
CA ALA A 438 -17.77 11.07 -8.54
C ALA A 438 -17.84 12.52 -9.06
N SER A 439 -17.82 13.50 -8.16
CA SER A 439 -17.85 14.92 -8.49
C SER A 439 -17.08 15.73 -7.45
N ALA A 440 -16.45 16.82 -7.88
CA ALA A 440 -15.77 17.76 -6.99
C ALA A 440 -16.68 18.32 -5.88
N SER A 441 -18.01 18.31 -6.08
CA SER A 441 -18.98 18.71 -5.06
C SER A 441 -18.95 17.84 -3.81
N GLY A 442 -18.51 16.57 -3.91
CA GLY A 442 -18.31 15.69 -2.75
C GLY A 442 -17.17 16.14 -1.82
N VAL A 443 -16.21 16.90 -2.34
CA VAL A 443 -15.02 17.37 -1.60
C VAL A 443 -15.13 18.84 -1.24
N LEU A 444 -15.51 19.68 -2.21
CA LEU A 444 -15.56 21.14 -2.04
C LEU A 444 -16.91 21.62 -1.49
N GLY A 445 -17.96 20.80 -1.61
CA GLY A 445 -19.33 21.22 -1.39
C GLY A 445 -19.86 22.09 -2.54
N THR A 446 -21.17 22.07 -2.75
CA THR A 446 -21.85 22.98 -3.68
C THR A 446 -23.22 23.32 -3.09
N ALA A 447 -23.53 24.61 -3.04
CA ALA A 447 -24.80 25.08 -2.46
C ALA A 447 -25.99 24.48 -3.23
N GLY A 448 -26.96 23.94 -2.50
CA GLY A 448 -28.12 23.26 -3.09
C GLY A 448 -27.91 21.78 -3.44
N GLN A 449 -26.69 21.24 -3.29
CA GLN A 449 -26.35 19.87 -3.71
C GLN A 449 -25.97 18.97 -2.54
N ALA A 450 -26.59 19.13 -1.37
CA ALA A 450 -26.26 18.31 -0.19
C ALA A 450 -26.42 16.80 -0.44
N ASN A 451 -27.50 16.40 -1.12
CA ASN A 451 -27.75 15.02 -1.54
C ASN A 451 -26.71 14.51 -2.55
N TYR A 452 -26.38 15.30 -3.57
CA TYR A 452 -25.42 14.94 -4.61
C TYR A 452 -23.99 14.90 -4.07
N ALA A 453 -23.58 15.86 -3.26
CA ALA A 453 -22.29 15.88 -2.58
C ALA A 453 -22.13 14.65 -1.68
N ALA A 454 -23.15 14.30 -0.89
CA ALA A 454 -23.14 13.10 -0.05
C ALA A 454 -22.98 11.82 -0.89
N ALA A 455 -23.71 11.71 -2.00
CA ALA A 455 -23.59 10.56 -2.90
C ALA A 455 -22.17 10.43 -3.48
N ASN A 456 -21.56 11.53 -3.92
CA ASN A 456 -20.22 11.50 -4.51
C ASN A 456 -19.12 11.26 -3.47
N ALA A 457 -19.21 11.85 -2.28
CA ALA A 457 -18.28 11.58 -1.19
C ALA A 457 -18.32 10.11 -0.76
N ALA A 458 -19.50 9.48 -0.79
CA ALA A 458 -19.63 8.05 -0.55
C ALA A 458 -19.04 7.18 -1.67
N LEU A 459 -19.10 7.63 -2.93
CA LEU A 459 -18.39 6.96 -4.04
C LEU A 459 -16.87 7.10 -3.92
N ASP A 460 -16.35 8.23 -3.45
CA ASP A 460 -14.91 8.43 -3.24
C ASP A 460 -14.36 7.54 -2.11
N ALA A 461 -15.22 7.17 -1.16
CA ALA A 461 -14.87 6.31 -0.03
C ALA A 461 -14.96 4.81 -0.35
N LEU A 462 -15.76 4.44 -1.36
CA LEU A 462 -15.91 3.07 -1.86
C LEU A 462 -14.74 2.72 -2.79
#